data_AF-A0A966NPM7-F1
#
_entry.id   AF-A0A966NPM7-F1
#
_cell.length_a   1.000
_cell.length_b   1.000
_cell.length_c   1.000
_cell.angle_alpha   90.00
_cell.angle_beta   90.00
_cell.angle_gamma   90.00
#
_symmetry.space_group_name_H-M   'P 1'
#
loop_
_entity.id
_entity.type
_entity.pdbx_description
1 polymer ?
#
loop_
_entity_poly.entity_id
_entity_poly.type
_entity_poly.pdbx_seq_one_letter_code
_entity_poly.pdbx_strand_id
1 'polypeptide(L)'
;ILGFAFMQASVTAKIVNLATNLGAIVVFGYHGKIMWLLGLTMAIGNITGGFLGARWAMRGGSALIRRVFLLVTALLIIRLAFDTFF
;
A
#
# COMPACT_ATOMS: atom_id res chain seq x y z
N ILE A 1 -14.58 -10.02 -19.15
CA ILE A 1 -13.29 -10.70 -19.45
C ILE A 1 -12.07 -9.97 -18.86
N LEU A 2 -12.10 -8.65 -18.62
CA LEU A 2 -10.97 -7.91 -18.00
C LEU A 2 -10.74 -8.20 -16.49
N GLY A 3 -11.77 -8.59 -15.73
CA GLY A 3 -11.68 -8.73 -14.27
C GLY A 3 -10.73 -9.81 -13.76
N PHE A 4 -10.53 -10.91 -14.49
CA PHE A 4 -9.62 -11.99 -14.09
C PHE A 4 -8.15 -11.55 -14.16
N ALA A 5 -7.75 -10.81 -15.20
CA ALA A 5 -6.39 -10.30 -15.33
C ALA A 5 -6.05 -9.26 -14.25
N PHE A 6 -6.97 -8.34 -13.92
CA PHE A 6 -6.79 -7.38 -12.82
C PHE A 6 -6.78 -8.05 -11.45
N MET A 7 -7.63 -9.06 -11.23
CA MET A 7 -7.63 -9.83 -10.00
C MET A 7 -6.32 -10.60 -9.85
N GLN A 8 -5.86 -11.27 -10.89
CA GLN A 8 -4.59 -12.00 -10.89
C GLN A 8 -3.40 -11.05 -10.72
N ALA A 9 -3.41 -9.88 -11.37
CA ALA A 9 -2.40 -8.84 -11.15
C ALA A 9 -2.41 -8.31 -9.71
N SER A 10 -3.59 -8.10 -9.12
CA SER A 10 -3.72 -7.64 -7.72
C SER A 10 -3.26 -8.70 -6.73
N VAL A 11 -3.55 -9.98 -7.00
CA VAL A 11 -3.11 -11.12 -6.18
C VAL A 11 -1.59 -11.29 -6.29
N THR A 12 -1.04 -11.28 -7.51
CA THR A 12 0.41 -11.32 -7.73
C THR A 12 1.11 -10.15 -7.05
N ALA A 13 0.58 -8.93 -7.15
CA ALA A 13 1.15 -7.77 -6.46
C ALA A 13 1.16 -7.95 -4.93
N LYS A 14 0.07 -8.51 -4.35
CA LYS A 14 0.02 -8.83 -2.91
C LYS A 14 1.04 -9.92 -2.53
N ILE A 15 1.15 -10.99 -3.33
CA ILE A 15 2.09 -12.09 -3.09
C ILE A 15 3.54 -11.59 -3.20
N VAL A 16 3.86 -10.77 -4.20
CA VAL A 16 5.20 -10.19 -4.37
C VAL A 16 5.53 -9.24 -3.22
N ASN A 17 4.58 -8.42 -2.76
CA ASN A 17 4.78 -7.56 -1.60
C ASN A 17 5.02 -8.36 -0.31
N LEU A 18 4.28 -9.46 -0.12
CA LEU A 18 4.49 -10.38 0.99
C LEU A 18 5.84 -11.08 0.90
N ALA A 19 6.20 -11.61 -0.28
CA ALA A 19 7.45 -12.32 -0.50
C ALA A 19 8.67 -11.40 -0.32
N THR A 20 8.60 -10.16 -0.80
CA THR A 20 9.68 -9.16 -0.63
C THR A 20 9.82 -8.69 0.81
N ASN A 21 8.70 -8.47 1.52
CA ASN A 21 8.74 -8.15 2.96
C ASN A 21 9.25 -9.33 3.80
N LEU A 22 8.83 -10.57 3.50
CA LEU A 22 9.35 -11.77 4.14
C LEU A 22 10.85 -11.97 3.84
N GLY A 23 11.26 -11.76 2.59
CA GLY A 23 12.67 -11.78 2.18
C GLY A 23 13.48 -10.73 2.93
N ALA A 24 12.95 -9.52 3.09
CA ALA A 24 13.58 -8.48 3.91
C ALA A 24 13.74 -8.93 5.37
N ILE A 25 12.73 -9.51 6.00
CA ILE A 25 12.82 -10.01 7.38
C ILE A 25 13.91 -11.10 7.49
N VAL A 26 13.97 -12.04 6.55
CA VAL A 26 14.95 -13.14 6.56
C VAL A 26 16.37 -12.62 6.33
N VAL A 27 16.58 -11.72 5.35
CA VAL A 27 17.89 -11.15 5.00
C VAL A 27 18.40 -10.21 6.08
N PHE A 28 17.55 -9.30 6.59
CA PHE A 28 17.90 -8.42 7.70
C PHE A 28 18.11 -9.22 9.00
N GLY A 29 17.37 -10.31 9.19
CA GLY A 29 17.57 -11.28 10.28
C GLY A 29 18.90 -11.98 10.24
N TYR A 30 19.29 -12.48 9.07
CA TYR A 30 20.58 -13.16 8.89
C TYR A 30 21.77 -12.21 9.04
N HIS A 31 21.65 -10.95 8.58
CA HIS A 31 22.72 -9.96 8.70
C HIS A 31 22.84 -9.31 10.10
N GLY A 32 22.00 -9.67 11.07
CA GLY A 32 22.04 -9.09 12.44
C GLY A 32 21.72 -7.59 12.51
N LYS A 33 21.39 -6.97 11.36
CA LYS A 33 20.95 -5.58 11.23
C LYS A 33 19.43 -5.47 11.25
N ILE A 34 18.74 -6.35 11.99
CA ILE A 34 17.36 -6.05 12.36
C ILE A 34 17.43 -4.87 13.32
N MET A 35 17.21 -3.66 12.79
CA MET A 35 16.91 -2.50 13.62
C MET A 35 15.52 -2.73 14.19
N TRP A 36 15.44 -3.59 15.21
CA TRP A 36 14.19 -4.00 15.87
C TRP A 36 13.36 -2.79 16.27
N LEU A 37 14.03 -1.71 16.71
CA LEU A 37 13.40 -0.44 16.99
C LEU A 37 12.71 0.17 15.76
N LEU A 38 13.38 0.22 14.60
CA LEU A 38 12.82 0.72 13.35
C LEU A 38 11.67 -0.15 12.84
N GLY A 39 11.85 -1.47 12.85
CA GLY A 39 10.81 -2.43 12.46
C GLY A 39 9.55 -2.30 13.32
N LEU A 40 9.74 -2.12 14.63
CA LEU A 40 8.65 -1.95 15.58
C LEU A 40 7.98 -0.58 15.44
N THR A 41 8.73 0.52 15.24
CA THR A 41 8.13 1.83 14.92
C THR A 41 7.39 1.83 13.58
N MET A 42 7.88 1.11 12.57
CA MET A 42 7.21 0.96 11.27
C MET A 42 5.93 0.13 11.39
N ALA A 43 5.95 -0.94 12.20
CA ALA A 43 4.77 -1.74 12.49
C ALA A 43 3.71 -0.91 13.22
N ILE A 44 4.10 -0.19 14.28
CA ILE A 44 3.18 0.71 15.01
C ILE A 44 2.66 1.82 14.10
N GLY A 45 3.51 2.44 13.29
CA GLY A 45 3.12 3.49 12.34
C GLY A 45 2.13 2.99 11.29
N ASN A 46 2.35 1.80 10.73
CA ASN A 46 1.43 1.20 9.76
C ASN A 46 0.09 0.83 10.41
N ILE A 47 0.10 0.23 11.61
CA ILE A 47 -1.13 -0.17 12.31
C ILE A 47 -1.93 1.07 12.72
N THR A 48 -1.28 2.08 13.32
CA THR A 48 -1.94 3.31 13.77
C THR A 48 -2.46 4.13 12.59
N GLY A 49 -1.66 4.30 11.54
CA GLY A 49 -2.05 5.01 10.32
C GLY A 49 -3.19 4.30 9.57
N GLY A 50 -3.12 2.97 9.43
CA GLY A 50 -4.17 2.16 8.82
C GLY A 50 -5.47 2.19 9.62
N PHE A 51 -5.39 2.07 10.94
CA PHE A 51 -6.56 2.10 11.83
C PHE A 51 -7.23 3.48 11.86
N LEU A 52 -6.44 4.56 11.99
CA LEU A 52 -6.95 5.92 11.89
C LEU A 52 -7.56 6.16 10.50
N GLY A 53 -6.83 5.87 9.42
CA GLY A 53 -7.33 6.03 8.05
C GLY A 53 -8.65 5.31 7.80
N ALA A 54 -8.77 4.05 8.21
CA ALA A 54 -10.01 3.28 8.11
C ALA A 54 -11.14 3.87 8.96
N ARG A 55 -10.85 4.29 10.19
CA ARG A 55 -11.86 4.88 11.09
C ARG A 55 -12.35 6.24 10.59
N TRP A 56 -11.46 7.07 10.04
CA TRP A 56 -11.80 8.34 9.42
C TRP A 56 -12.59 8.14 8.11
N ALA A 57 -12.22 7.15 7.30
CA ALA A 57 -12.97 6.78 6.10
C ALA A 57 -14.39 6.29 6.43
N MET A 58 -14.54 5.46 7.47
CA MET A 58 -15.85 4.98 7.92
C MET A 58 -16.70 6.10 8.54
N ARG A 59 -16.11 7.03 9.31
CA ARG A 59 -16.82 8.14 9.94
C ARG A 59 -17.20 9.28 8.98
N GLY A 60 -16.38 9.55 7.96
CA GLY A 60 -16.62 10.62 6.98
C GLY A 60 -17.74 10.32 5.97
N GLY A 61 -18.31 9.11 6.02
CA GLY A 61 -19.36 8.67 5.11
C GLY A 61 -18.89 8.48 3.67
N SER A 62 -19.81 8.05 2.81
CA SER A 62 -19.56 7.75 1.40
C SER A 62 -18.98 8.95 0.61
N ALA A 63 -19.33 10.18 1.00
CA ALA A 63 -18.86 11.40 0.33
C ALA A 63 -17.35 11.64 0.49
N LEU A 64 -16.78 11.37 1.67
CA LEU A 64 -15.33 11.53 1.91
C LEU A 64 -14.54 10.50 1.11
N ILE A 65 -14.96 9.23 1.15
CA ILE A 65 -14.35 8.14 0.38
C ILE A 65 -14.39 8.48 -1.12
N ARG A 66 -15.53 8.94 -1.62
CA ARG A 66 -15.69 9.32 -3.03
C ARG A 66 -14.78 10.47 -3.43
N ARG A 67 -14.64 11.51 -2.62
CA ARG A 67 -13.72 12.63 -2.89
C ARG A 67 -12.28 12.18 -2.94
N VAL A 68 -11.83 11.39 -1.96
CA VAL A 68 -10.47 10.84 -1.91
C VAL A 68 -10.19 9.94 -3.11
N PHE A 69 -11.14 9.06 -3.46
CA PHE A 69 -11.01 8.17 -4.61
C PHE A 69 -10.86 8.95 -5.92
N LEU A 70 -11.70 9.97 -6.14
CA LEU A 70 -11.61 10.82 -7.33
C LEU A 70 -10.29 11.59 -7.38
N LEU A 71 -9.82 12.12 -6.24
CA LEU A 71 -8.52 12.78 -6.14
C LEU A 71 -7.37 11.84 -6.52
N VAL A 72 -7.33 10.64 -5.93
CA VAL A 72 -6.28 9.64 -6.19
C VAL A 72 -6.33 9.18 -7.65
N THR A 73 -7.52 8.97 -8.20
CA THR A 73 -7.66 8.58 -9.61
C THR A 73 -7.17 9.67 -10.55
N ALA A 74 -7.53 10.93 -10.30
CA ALA A 74 -7.03 12.06 -11.10
C ALA A 74 -5.51 12.17 -11.01
N LEU A 75 -4.95 12.02 -9.81
CA LEU A 75 -3.50 12.09 -9.59
C LEU A 75 -2.77 10.92 -10.27
N LEU A 76 -3.35 9.73 -10.28
CA LEU A 76 -2.83 8.58 -11.04
C LEU A 76 -2.89 8.82 -12.55
N ILE A 77 -3.97 9.42 -13.07
CA ILE A 77 -4.06 9.77 -14.50
C ILE A 77 -2.95 10.75 -14.86
N ILE A 78 -2.74 11.79 -14.04
CA ILE A 78 -1.68 12.78 -14.26
C ILE A 78 -0.31 12.10 -14.19
N ARG A 79 -0.05 11.29 -13.15
CA ARG A 79 1.22 10.56 -13.00
C ARG A 79 1.49 9.65 -14.19
N LEU A 80 0.49 8.88 -14.62
CA LEU A 80 0.63 7.98 -15.75
C LEU A 80 0.87 8.76 -17.04
N ALA A 81 0.16 9.89 -17.24
CA ALA A 81 0.43 10.77 -18.37
C ALA A 81 1.88 11.29 -18.37
N PHE A 82 2.38 11.75 -17.22
CA PHE A 82 3.79 12.14 -17.12
C PHE A 82 4.75 10.98 -17.42
N ASP A 83 4.52 9.80 -16.85
CA ASP A 83 5.37 8.59 -17.05
C ASP A 83 5.32 8.04 -18.49
N THR A 84 4.28 8.39 -19.26
CA THR A 84 4.12 7.93 -20.66
C THR A 84 4.61 8.96 -21.66
N PHE A 85 4.51 10.26 -21.35
CA PHE A 85 4.91 11.37 -22.25
C PHE A 85 6.31 11.92 -21.97
N PHE A 86 6.94 11.58 -20.83
CA PHE A 86 8.30 11.96 -20.46
C PHE A 86 9.09 10.73 -19.97
#